data_AF-X1PSE3-F1
#
_entry.id   AF-X1PSE3-F1
#
_cell.length_a   1.000
_cell.length_b   1.000
_cell.length_c   1.000
_cell.angle_alpha   90.00
_cell.angle_beta   90.00
_cell.angle_gamma   90.00
#
_symmetry.space_group_name_H-M   'P 1'
#
loop_
_entity.id
_entity.type
_entity.pdbx_description
1 polymer ?
#
loop_
_entity_poly.entity_id
_entity_poly.type
_entity_poly.pdbx_seq_one_letter_code
_entity_poly.pdbx_strand_id
1 'polypeptide(L)' 'MYRAPRGTSDILPKEQAYWRYIEQKVVSVCQLYGYERIDAPAFEDSQLFSRSVGEGTDIVEKEMYTFEDR' A
#
# COMPACT_ATOMS: atom_id res chain seq x y z
N MET A 1 -19.85 4.62 19.79
CA MET A 1 -19.00 5.64 19.13
C MET A 1 -17.92 4.90 18.36
N TYR A 2 -17.90 5.03 17.04
CA TYR A 2 -16.89 4.39 16.20
C TYR A 2 -15.59 5.19 16.20
N ARG A 3 -14.45 4.51 16.08
CA ARG A 3 -13.11 5.11 16.00
C ARG A 3 -12.30 4.36 14.94
N ALA A 4 -11.29 5.03 14.37
CA ALA A 4 -10.35 4.38 13.47
C ALA A 4 -9.69 3.17 14.15
N PRO A 5 -9.52 2.04 13.44
CA PRO A 5 -8.77 0.90 13.94
C PRO A 5 -7.36 1.31 14.39
N ARG A 6 -6.87 0.67 15.45
CA ARG A 6 -5.49 0.91 15.93
C ARG A 6 -4.50 0.57 14.81
N GLY A 7 -3.55 1.48 14.56
CA GLY A 7 -2.58 1.34 13.47
C GLY A 7 -3.01 2.01 12.16
N THR A 8 -4.21 2.60 12.10
CA THR A 8 -4.69 3.40 10.97
C THR A 8 -4.88 4.86 11.39
N SER A 9 -4.72 5.78 10.45
CA SER A 9 -4.84 7.22 10.68
C SER A 9 -5.48 7.91 9.47
N ASP A 10 -6.35 8.89 9.73
CA ASP A 10 -6.84 9.80 8.69
C ASP A 10 -5.76 10.81 8.32
N ILE A 11 -5.55 11.07 7.02
CA ILE A 11 -4.69 12.15 6.56
C ILE A 11 -5.52 13.44 6.50
N LEU A 12 -5.36 14.31 7.50
CA LEU A 12 -6.19 15.50 7.65
C LEU A 12 -5.81 16.61 6.65
N PRO A 13 -6.71 17.58 6.36
CA PRO A 13 -6.44 18.65 5.39
C PRO A 13 -5.14 19.44 5.64
N LYS A 14 -4.75 19.62 6.91
CA LYS A 14 -3.50 20.30 7.28
C LYS A 14 -2.23 19.51 6.90
N GLU A 15 -2.35 18.19 6.72
CA GLU A 15 -1.25 17.28 6.39
C GLU A 15 -1.13 17.05 4.88
N GLN A 16 -2.21 17.26 4.13
CA GLN A 16 -2.29 17.02 2.69
C GLN A 16 -1.19 17.71 1.87
N ALA A 17 -0.78 18.92 2.28
CA ALA A 17 0.29 19.65 1.60
C ALA A 17 1.62 18.89 1.60
N TYR A 18 1.95 18.19 2.70
CA TYR A 18 3.18 17.41 2.81
C TYR A 18 3.12 16.13 1.98
N TRP A 19 1.98 15.43 2.01
CA TRP A 19 1.76 14.22 1.20
C TRP A 19 1.88 14.51 -0.29
N ARG A 20 1.16 15.54 -0.77
CA ARG A 20 1.23 15.96 -2.17
C ARG A 20 2.63 16.39 -2.60
N TYR A 21 3.38 17.06 -1.71
CA TYR A 21 4.75 17.45 -2.02
C TYR A 21 5.65 16.24 -2.31
N ILE A 22 5.60 15.21 -1.46
CA ILE A 22 6.40 14.00 -1.64
C ILE A 22 5.96 13.22 -2.89
N GLU A 23 4.66 13.01 -3.06
CA GLU A 23 4.11 12.33 -4.24
C GLU A 23 4.54 13.01 -5.55
N GLN A 24 4.43 14.34 -5.62
CA GLN A 24 4.84 15.10 -6.80
C GLN A 24 6.32 14.94 -7.09
N LYS A 25 7.19 14.94 -6.07
CA LYS A 25 8.63 14.74 -6.26
C LYS A 25 8.94 13.37 -6.83
N VAL A 26 8.30 12.32 -6.31
CA VAL A 26 8.47 10.95 -6.82
C VAL A 26 8.01 10.86 -8.28
N VAL A 27 6.82 11.37 -8.59
CA VAL A 27 6.27 11.35 -9.96
C VAL A 27 7.19 12.09 -10.93
N SER A 28 7.65 13.29 -10.58
CA SER A 28 8.58 14.06 -11.42
C SER A 28 9.87 13.29 -11.71
N VAL A 29 10.45 12.60 -10.73
CA VAL A 29 11.67 11.81 -10.94
C VAL A 29 11.38 10.61 -11.84
N CYS A 30 10.31 9.83 -11.59
CA CYS A 30 9.95 8.69 -12.43
C CYS A 30 9.76 9.09 -13.90
N GLN A 31 9.09 10.21 -14.15
CA GLN A 31 8.87 10.73 -15.51
C GLN A 31 10.17 11.15 -16.21
N LEU A 32 11.15 11.71 -15.49
CA LEU A 32 12.46 12.07 -16.07
C LEU A 32 13.21 10.84 -16.61
N TYR A 33 12.95 9.66 -16.05
CA TYR A 33 13.56 8.41 -16.47
C TYR A 33 12.65 7.55 -17.37
N GLY A 34 11.51 8.09 -17.81
CA GLY A 34 10.60 7.41 -18.74
C GLY A 34 9.76 6.29 -18.10
N TYR A 35 9.64 6.24 -16.78
CA TYR A 35 8.73 5.32 -16.11
C TYR A 35 7.30 5.83 -16.19
N GLU A 36 6.36 4.91 -16.43
CA GLU A 36 4.93 5.18 -16.43
C GLU A 36 4.26 4.61 -15.18
N ARG A 37 3.16 5.25 -14.77
CA ARG A 37 2.41 4.85 -13.58
C ARG A 37 1.49 3.68 -13.92
N ILE A 38 1.52 2.66 -13.07
CA ILE A 38 0.51 1.59 -12.99
C ILE A 38 -0.05 1.59 -11.56
N ASP A 39 -1.38 1.51 -11.44
CA ASP A 39 -2.07 1.37 -10.15
C ASP A 39 -2.62 -0.06 -10.07
N ALA A 40 -2.08 -0.87 -9.16
CA ALA A 40 -2.55 -2.23 -8.93
C ALA A 40 -3.75 -2.26 -7.94
N PRO A 41 -4.56 -3.33 -7.95
CA PRO A 41 -5.57 -3.57 -6.91
C PRO A 41 -4.99 -3.55 -5.49
N ALA A 42 -5.81 -3.15 -4.51
CA ALA A 42 -5.39 -3.07 -3.10
C ALA A 42 -5.27 -4.46 -2.42
N PHE A 43 -5.86 -5.49 -3.01
CA PHE A 43 -5.76 -6.88 -2.58
C PHE A 43 -5.66 -7.77 -3.83
N GLU A 44 -5.08 -8.95 -3.66
CA GLU A 44 -4.88 -9.96 -4.70
C GLU A 44 -5.11 -11.35 -4.10
N ASP A 45 -5.11 -12.39 -4.94
CA ASP A 45 -5.13 -13.78 -4.48
C ASP A 45 -3.94 -14.05 -3.55
N SER A 46 -4.20 -14.67 -2.39
CA SER A 46 -3.19 -14.90 -1.35
C SER A 46 -2.01 -15.78 -1.82
N GLN A 47 -2.22 -16.63 -2.84
CA GLN A 47 -1.16 -17.44 -3.43
C GLN A 47 -0.14 -16.60 -4.20
N LEU A 48 -0.53 -15.42 -4.71
CA LEU A 48 0.38 -14.51 -5.42
C LEU A 48 1.53 -14.07 -4.49
N PHE A 49 1.18 -13.70 -3.25
CA PHE A 49 2.16 -13.25 -2.25
C PHE A 49 2.95 -14.42 -1.65
N SER A 50 2.27 -15.53 -1.33
CA SER A 50 2.92 -16.72 -0.75
C SER A 50 4.05 -17.26 -1.64
N ARG A 51 3.83 -17.27 -2.97
CA ARG A 51 4.84 -17.73 -3.94
C ARG A 51 5.96 -16.72 -4.17
N SER A 52 5.66 -15.41 -4.15
CA SER A 52 6.61 -14.36 -4.51
C SER A 52 7.51 -13.94 -3.34
N VAL A 53 6.95 -13.86 -2.13
CA VAL A 53 7.66 -13.42 -0.91
C VAL A 53 8.30 -14.61 -0.19
N GLY A 54 7.68 -15.80 -0.27
CA GLY A 54 8.13 -17.03 0.36
C GLY A 54 7.33 -17.37 1.61
N GLU A 55 6.88 -18.63 1.69
CA GLU A 55 5.96 -19.13 2.72
C GLU A 55 6.49 -19.00 4.15
N GLY A 56 7.81 -19.07 4.37
CA GLY A 56 8.42 -19.00 5.70
C GLY A 56 8.80 -17.60 6.17
N THR A 57 8.25 -16.56 5.54
CA THR A 57 8.51 -15.17 5.95
C THR A 57 7.49 -14.70 6.97
N ASP A 58 7.92 -13.86 7.92
CA ASP A 58 6.99 -13.26 8.90
C ASP A 58 5.87 -12.47 8.22
N ILE A 59 6.13 -11.90 7.04
CA ILE A 59 5.12 -11.22 6.22
C ILE A 59 3.96 -12.17 5.91
N VAL A 60 4.27 -13.33 5.33
CA VAL A 60 3.25 -14.33 4.93
C VAL A 60 2.59 -14.97 6.14
N GLU A 61 3.35 -15.24 7.20
CA GLU A 61 2.81 -15.95 8.37
C GLU A 61 1.96 -15.07 9.31
N LYS A 62 2.30 -13.77 9.45
CA LYS A 62 1.78 -12.96 10.57
C LYS A 62 1.32 -11.55 10.19
N GLU A 63 1.69 -11.02 9.03
CA GLU A 63 1.45 -9.61 8.68
C GLU A 63 0.42 -9.41 7.56
N MET A 64 0.07 -10.46 6.80
CA MET A 64 -0.96 -10.38 5.75
C MET A 64 -2.38 -10.39 6.32
N TYR A 65 -3.22 -9.47 5.83
CA TYR A 65 -4.67 -9.54 6.02
C TYR A 65 -5.30 -10.44 4.96
N THR A 66 -5.52 -11.71 5.29
CA THR A 66 -6.23 -12.67 4.43
C THR A 66 -7.67 -12.83 4.89
N PHE A 67 -8.61 -12.80 3.95
CA PHE A 67 -10.03 -13.02 4.20
C PHE A 67 -10.63 -13.87 3.08
N GLU A 68 -11.68 -14.63 3.40
CA GLU A 68 -12.42 -15.40 2.39
C GLU A 68 -13.31 -14.47 1.58
N ASP A 69 -13.27 -14.65 0.26
CA ASP A 69 -14.22 -13.99 -0.64
C ASP A 69 -15.63 -14.56 -0.43
N ARG A 70 -16.66 -13.80 -0.80
CA ARG A 70 -18.08 -14.15 -0.60
C ARG A 70 -18.76 -14.70 -1.83
#